data_AF-L5JYZ7-F1
#
_entry.id   AF-L5JYZ7-F1
#
_cell.length_a   1.000
_cell.length_b   1.000
_cell.length_c   1.000
_cell.angle_alpha   90.00
_cell.angle_beta   90.00
_cell.angle_gamma   90.00
#
_symmetry.space_group_name_H-M   'P 1'
#
loop_
_entity.id
_entity.type
_entity.pdbx_description
1 polymer ?
#
loop_
_entity_poly.entity_id
_entity_poly.type
_entity_poly.pdbx_seq_one_letter_code
_entity_poly.pdbx_strand_id
1 'polypeptide(L)'
;MHTQECAPGSKAPRSSPGPRDGQALPPPIIIHIDRPYLINSCKESHKTSETLKSLVMQFLQQYYLIYDSGDRQGLLGAYHDKACFSLTIPFNPEDPSPSSLCDYFKDNRNMKNLKDPYLRVQLLKHTKHDIVCSLCVLPKTQHDLSSFVVDMWFPTERMLFFFVNGVFKEVEGRSQGSVRAFSRTFIATPASSSSLCVVNDELFMRDATPKETQSSFSVHVPTTTSIFGSTFSQEQQKMVQAFSTQSGMNVQWSRK
;
A
#
# COMPACT_ATOMS: atom_id res chain seq x y z
N MET A 1 23.18 -21.19 -73.14
CA MET A 1 22.16 -22.16 -73.63
C MET A 1 21.04 -22.24 -72.60
N HIS A 2 19.85 -22.67 -73.00
CA HIS A 2 18.78 -23.17 -72.10
C HIS A 2 19.23 -24.48 -71.40
N THR A 3 18.58 -25.09 -70.40
CA THR A 3 17.41 -24.82 -69.50
C THR A 3 17.68 -25.60 -68.16
N GLN A 4 16.81 -25.85 -67.16
CA GLN A 4 15.36 -25.69 -66.93
C GLN A 4 15.03 -25.64 -65.43
N GLU A 5 13.77 -25.33 -65.07
CA GLU A 5 13.16 -25.80 -63.81
C GLU A 5 12.78 -27.28 -63.89
N CYS A 6 12.70 -27.97 -62.74
CA CYS A 6 11.58 -28.87 -62.42
C CYS A 6 11.56 -29.29 -60.94
N ALA A 7 10.39 -29.17 -60.31
CA ALA A 7 9.98 -29.91 -59.10
C ALA A 7 9.07 -31.10 -59.54
N PRO A 8 8.32 -31.82 -58.67
CA PRO A 8 8.30 -31.91 -57.20
C PRO A 8 8.40 -33.36 -56.69
N GLY A 9 8.16 -33.64 -55.39
CA GLY A 9 8.04 -35.03 -54.92
C GLY A 9 7.88 -35.28 -53.41
N SER A 10 6.71 -34.97 -52.82
CA SER A 10 6.42 -35.33 -51.42
C SER A 10 5.91 -36.76 -51.26
N LYS A 11 6.48 -37.54 -50.32
CA LYS A 11 5.77 -38.58 -49.54
C LYS A 11 6.59 -39.09 -48.34
N ALA A 12 5.93 -39.18 -47.18
CA ALA A 12 6.36 -39.87 -45.96
C ALA A 12 5.50 -41.19 -45.82
N PRO A 13 5.49 -41.98 -44.71
CA PRO A 13 6.17 -41.81 -43.41
C PRO A 13 6.70 -43.12 -42.73
N ARG A 14 7.17 -42.98 -41.47
CA ARG A 14 7.47 -44.06 -40.47
C ARG A 14 8.72 -44.92 -40.81
N SER A 15 9.49 -45.43 -39.84
CA SER A 15 9.17 -45.83 -38.45
C SER A 15 10.27 -45.52 -37.42
N SER A 16 9.93 -45.57 -36.14
CA SER A 16 10.87 -45.38 -35.02
C SER A 16 11.68 -46.65 -34.73
N PRO A 17 13.00 -46.56 -34.48
CA PRO A 17 13.77 -47.68 -33.93
C PRO A 17 13.45 -47.86 -32.44
N GLY A 18 12.97 -49.04 -32.06
CA GLY A 18 12.85 -49.43 -30.64
C GLY A 18 14.22 -49.84 -30.05
N PRO A 19 14.41 -49.73 -28.72
CA PRO A 19 15.66 -50.15 -28.09
C PRO A 19 15.91 -51.65 -28.23
N ARG A 20 17.17 -52.05 -28.33
CA ARG A 20 17.61 -53.44 -28.11
C ARG A 20 18.47 -53.51 -26.84
N ASP A 21 18.57 -54.73 -26.32
CA ASP A 21 19.63 -55.20 -25.43
C ASP A 21 19.73 -54.57 -24.03
N GLY A 22 18.71 -54.88 -23.21
CA GLY A 22 18.97 -55.71 -22.03
C GLY A 22 19.61 -55.08 -20.79
N GLN A 23 19.91 -53.78 -20.77
CA GLN A 23 20.34 -53.09 -19.55
C GLN A 23 19.16 -52.41 -18.84
N ALA A 24 19.05 -52.65 -17.53
CA ALA A 24 18.10 -51.95 -16.68
C ALA A 24 18.53 -50.48 -16.55
N LEU A 25 17.75 -49.57 -17.13
CA LEU A 25 17.96 -48.14 -16.97
C LEU A 25 17.85 -47.77 -15.48
N PRO A 26 18.71 -46.89 -14.94
CA PRO A 26 18.50 -46.35 -13.60
C PRO A 26 17.12 -45.67 -13.55
N PRO A 27 16.40 -45.75 -12.42
CA PRO A 27 15.09 -45.12 -12.31
C PRO A 27 15.21 -43.62 -12.63
N PRO A 28 14.27 -43.04 -13.39
CA PRO A 28 14.35 -41.64 -13.77
C PRO A 28 14.45 -40.79 -12.51
N ILE A 29 15.37 -39.82 -12.52
CA ILE A 29 15.53 -38.89 -11.40
C ILE A 29 14.30 -37.99 -11.36
N ILE A 30 13.27 -38.44 -10.65
CA ILE A 30 12.16 -37.61 -10.21
C ILE A 30 12.78 -36.62 -9.22
N ILE A 31 13.18 -35.46 -9.72
CA ILE A 31 13.45 -34.29 -8.90
C ILE A 31 12.15 -34.00 -8.18
N HIS A 32 12.07 -34.41 -6.91
CA HIS A 32 10.94 -34.07 -6.06
C HIS A 32 11.02 -32.56 -5.85
N ILE A 33 10.27 -31.82 -6.67
CA ILE A 33 10.03 -30.40 -6.44
C ILE A 33 9.17 -30.36 -5.18
N ASP A 34 9.85 -30.26 -4.03
CA ASP A 34 9.20 -30.02 -2.77
C ASP A 34 8.23 -28.86 -2.94
N ARG A 35 6.99 -29.05 -2.45
CA ARG A 35 5.98 -28.00 -2.51
C ARG A 35 6.61 -26.70 -2.02
N PRO A 36 6.47 -25.57 -2.75
CA PRO A 36 6.97 -24.29 -2.26
C PRO A 36 6.41 -24.12 -0.85
N TYR A 37 7.31 -24.01 0.12
CA TYR A 37 6.96 -24.05 1.53
C TYR A 37 5.90 -22.98 1.73
N LEU A 38 4.69 -23.37 2.16
CA LEU A 38 3.69 -22.40 2.54
C LEU A 38 4.31 -21.60 3.68
N ILE A 39 4.73 -20.37 3.39
CA ILE A 39 5.25 -19.45 4.37
C ILE A 39 4.09 -19.25 5.33
N ASN A 40 4.19 -19.93 6.48
CA ASN A 40 3.15 -19.92 7.49
C ASN A 40 2.81 -18.46 7.77
N SER A 41 1.54 -18.09 7.65
CA SER A 41 1.10 -16.72 7.91
C SER A 41 1.71 -16.27 9.24
N CYS A 42 2.44 -15.15 9.20
CA CYS A 42 3.40 -14.83 10.25
C CYS A 42 2.66 -14.71 11.60
N LYS A 43 2.74 -15.77 12.41
CA LYS A 43 2.03 -15.83 13.68
C LYS A 43 2.72 -14.86 14.62
N GLU A 44 1.94 -13.93 15.17
CA GLU A 44 2.35 -12.91 16.13
C GLU A 44 2.95 -13.58 17.38
N SER A 45 4.25 -13.91 17.32
CA SER A 45 4.92 -14.85 18.24
C SER A 45 5.83 -14.15 19.25
N HIS A 46 5.53 -12.88 19.54
CA HIS A 46 6.04 -12.15 20.69
C HIS A 46 4.87 -11.75 21.58
N LYS A 47 4.95 -12.05 22.88
CA LYS A 47 4.01 -11.54 23.89
C LYS A 47 4.29 -10.06 24.18
N THR A 48 4.03 -9.22 23.19
CA THR A 48 4.06 -7.76 23.31
C THR A 48 3.04 -7.34 24.36
N SER A 49 3.48 -6.60 25.38
CA SER A 49 2.59 -6.11 26.43
C SER A 49 1.52 -5.17 25.87
N GLU A 50 0.28 -5.29 26.34
CA GLU A 50 -0.83 -4.43 25.91
C GLU A 50 -0.57 -2.95 26.22
N THR A 51 0.16 -2.67 27.30
CA THR A 51 0.66 -1.31 27.63
C THR A 51 1.58 -0.78 26.54
N LEU A 52 2.42 -1.65 25.96
CA LEU A 52 3.39 -1.28 24.92
C LEU A 52 2.71 -1.12 23.55
N LYS A 53 1.71 -1.97 23.23
CA LYS A 53 0.82 -1.76 22.08
C LYS A 53 0.10 -0.42 22.19
N SER A 54 -0.50 -0.14 23.35
CA SER A 54 -1.17 1.13 23.65
C SER A 54 -0.23 2.33 23.47
N LEU A 55 1.01 2.26 23.97
CA LEU A 55 2.01 3.31 23.82
C LEU A 55 2.39 3.58 22.34
N VAL A 56 2.58 2.53 21.54
CA VAL A 56 2.84 2.68 20.10
C VAL A 56 1.64 3.28 19.36
N MET A 57 0.42 2.82 19.65
CA MET A 57 -0.79 3.36 19.02
C MET A 57 -1.04 4.83 19.40
N GLN A 58 -0.79 5.22 20.66
CA GLN A 58 -0.83 6.61 21.10
C GLN A 58 0.24 7.46 20.40
N PHE A 59 1.48 6.96 20.30
CA PHE A 59 2.54 7.63 19.54
C PHE A 59 2.13 7.84 18.08
N LEU A 60 1.62 6.81 17.40
CA LEU A 60 1.22 6.89 15.99
C LEU A 60 0.07 7.88 15.78
N GLN A 61 -0.94 7.89 16.65
CA GLN A 61 -2.03 8.86 16.60
C GLN A 61 -1.53 10.30 16.71
N GLN A 62 -0.67 10.60 17.70
CA GLN A 62 -0.13 11.96 17.89
C GLN A 62 0.85 12.34 16.77
N TYR A 63 1.72 11.43 16.36
CA TYR A 63 2.68 11.64 15.29
C TYR A 63 1.99 11.99 13.98
N TYR A 64 1.01 11.19 13.54
CA TYR A 64 0.34 11.41 12.26
C TYR A 64 -0.68 12.57 12.30
N LEU A 65 -1.30 12.85 13.45
CA LEU A 65 -2.09 14.07 13.66
C LEU A 65 -1.26 15.34 13.37
N ILE A 66 -0.01 15.38 13.83
CA ILE A 66 0.91 16.49 13.52
C ILE A 66 1.40 16.40 12.06
N TYR A 67 1.75 15.20 11.58
CA TYR A 67 2.29 14.98 10.23
C TYR A 67 1.33 15.44 9.11
N ASP A 68 0.02 15.30 9.32
CA ASP A 68 -1.03 15.66 8.36
C ASP A 68 -1.69 17.02 8.66
N SER A 69 -1.31 17.70 9.75
CA SER A 69 -1.84 19.02 10.12
C SER A 69 -1.54 20.14 9.10
N GLY A 70 -0.56 19.91 8.22
CA GLY A 70 -0.04 20.89 7.27
C GLY A 70 1.21 21.62 7.75
N ASP A 71 1.51 21.62 9.05
CA ASP A 71 2.79 22.05 9.62
C ASP A 71 3.45 20.93 10.43
N ARG A 72 4.56 20.40 9.90
CA ARG A 72 5.28 19.28 10.50
C ARG A 72 6.30 19.74 11.55
N GLN A 73 6.46 21.04 11.83
CA GLN A 73 7.38 21.55 12.87
C GLN A 73 7.09 20.99 14.28
N GLY A 74 5.84 20.68 14.60
CA GLY A 74 5.47 20.04 15.87
C GLY A 74 6.16 18.69 16.14
N LEU A 75 6.68 18.02 15.10
CA LEU A 75 7.41 16.76 15.22
C LEU A 75 8.80 16.92 15.86
N LEU A 76 9.32 18.14 16.06
CA LEU A 76 10.61 18.36 16.73
C LEU A 76 10.68 17.75 18.14
N GLY A 77 9.54 17.59 18.83
CA GLY A 77 9.46 16.91 20.12
C GLY A 77 9.46 15.37 20.06
N ALA A 78 9.28 14.78 18.87
CA ALA A 78 9.20 13.33 18.67
C ALA A 78 10.55 12.69 18.30
N TYR A 79 11.55 13.48 17.91
CA TYR A 79 12.87 13.00 17.46
C TYR A 79 14.00 13.36 18.42
N HIS A 80 14.94 12.44 18.58
CA HIS A 80 16.18 12.66 19.32
C HIS A 80 17.08 13.69 18.61
N ASP A 81 17.87 14.45 19.36
CA ASP A 81 18.79 15.48 18.82
C ASP A 81 19.77 14.94 17.76
N LYS A 82 20.10 13.65 17.81
CA LYS A 82 20.94 12.94 16.84
C LYS A 82 20.20 11.80 16.12
N ALA A 83 18.89 11.94 15.92
CA ALA A 83 18.11 10.97 15.15
C ALA A 83 18.55 10.95 13.67
N CYS A 84 18.25 9.85 12.99
CA CYS A 84 18.50 9.66 11.54
C CYS A 84 17.19 9.40 10.79
N PHE A 85 17.02 10.03 9.62
CA PHE A 85 15.94 9.74 8.67
C PHE A 85 16.46 9.43 7.26
N SER A 86 15.86 8.45 6.59
CA SER A 86 16.00 8.29 5.14
C SER A 86 14.71 7.83 4.46
N LEU A 87 14.48 8.36 3.26
CA LEU A 87 13.37 8.01 2.38
C LEU A 87 13.86 7.12 1.24
N THR A 88 13.08 6.09 0.87
CA THR A 88 13.34 5.26 -0.31
C THR A 88 12.05 5.08 -1.13
N ILE A 89 12.16 5.20 -2.44
CA ILE A 89 11.09 4.83 -3.39
C ILE A 89 11.56 3.70 -4.32
N PRO A 90 10.64 2.87 -4.86
CA PRO A 90 10.99 1.90 -5.88
C PRO A 90 11.57 2.62 -7.10
N PHE A 91 12.64 2.07 -7.66
CA PHE A 91 13.25 2.56 -8.89
C PHE A 91 13.04 1.52 -9.98
N ASN A 92 12.25 1.87 -11.00
CA ASN A 92 12.10 1.08 -12.21
C ASN A 92 12.87 1.76 -13.36
N PRO A 93 13.96 1.17 -13.88
CA PRO A 93 14.67 1.71 -15.04
C PRO A 93 13.97 1.44 -16.38
N GLU A 94 12.97 0.55 -16.42
CA GLU A 94 12.29 0.11 -17.65
C GLU A 94 10.99 0.89 -17.93
N ASP A 95 10.58 1.79 -17.02
CA ASP A 95 9.42 2.65 -17.19
C ASP A 95 9.86 4.08 -17.57
N PRO A 96 9.68 4.50 -18.84
CA PRO A 96 10.02 5.84 -19.30
C PRO A 96 8.94 6.89 -18.97
N SER A 97 7.85 6.53 -18.30
CA SER A 97 6.81 7.49 -17.92
C SER A 97 7.30 8.42 -16.79
N PRO A 98 6.79 9.68 -16.73
CA PRO A 98 7.11 10.57 -15.63
C PRO A 98 6.48 10.03 -14.35
N SER A 99 7.30 9.33 -13.53
CA SER A 99 6.84 8.69 -12.30
C SER A 99 6.05 9.65 -11.42
N SER A 100 4.88 9.20 -11.00
CA SER A 100 3.99 9.84 -10.03
C SER A 100 4.70 10.26 -8.73
N LEU A 101 5.81 9.60 -8.39
CA LEU A 101 6.62 9.86 -7.19
C LEU A 101 7.64 10.99 -7.39
N CYS A 102 7.57 11.74 -8.50
CA CYS A 102 8.57 12.74 -8.93
C CYS A 102 9.04 13.72 -7.82
N ASP A 103 8.14 14.18 -6.95
CA ASP A 103 8.45 15.12 -5.86
C ASP A 103 9.33 14.51 -4.73
N TYR A 104 9.45 13.18 -4.70
CA TYR A 104 10.24 12.40 -3.73
C TYR A 104 11.61 11.94 -4.23
N PHE A 105 11.88 11.97 -5.55
CA PHE A 105 13.14 11.45 -6.12
C PHE A 105 14.39 12.16 -5.59
N LYS A 106 14.28 13.45 -5.26
CA LYS A 106 15.36 14.29 -4.71
C LYS A 106 15.94 13.76 -3.39
N ASP A 107 15.16 12.99 -2.63
CA ASP A 107 15.50 12.45 -1.31
C ASP A 107 15.64 10.90 -1.30
N ASN A 108 15.58 10.25 -2.47
CA ASN A 108 15.56 8.79 -2.61
C ASN A 108 16.94 8.13 -2.31
N ARG A 109 17.08 7.53 -1.14
CA ARG A 109 18.33 6.91 -0.66
C ARG A 109 18.45 5.41 -0.99
N ASN A 110 18.17 5.02 -2.23
CA ASN A 110 18.27 3.62 -2.65
C ASN A 110 19.74 3.13 -2.72
N MET A 111 20.25 2.56 -1.64
CA MET A 111 21.65 2.13 -1.47
C MET A 111 22.14 1.07 -2.47
N LYS A 112 21.23 0.31 -3.11
CA LYS A 112 21.57 -0.65 -4.18
C LYS A 112 22.06 0.09 -5.43
N ASN A 113 21.36 1.16 -5.80
CA ASN A 113 21.60 1.90 -7.04
C ASN A 113 22.58 3.06 -6.82
N LEU A 114 22.41 3.80 -5.73
CA LEU A 114 23.27 4.91 -5.33
C LEU A 114 24.66 4.37 -4.95
N LYS A 115 25.68 4.67 -5.77
CA LYS A 115 27.08 4.25 -5.53
C LYS A 115 27.94 5.32 -4.87
N ASP A 116 27.69 6.59 -5.17
CA ASP A 116 28.51 7.70 -4.70
C ASP A 116 28.50 7.82 -3.15
N PRO A 117 29.66 7.89 -2.48
CA PRO A 117 29.75 7.91 -1.03
C PRO A 117 29.29 9.23 -0.40
N TYR A 118 29.41 10.37 -1.10
CA TYR A 118 29.01 11.67 -0.59
C TYR A 118 27.48 11.80 -0.59
N LEU A 119 26.82 11.46 -1.70
CA LEU A 119 25.36 11.43 -1.81
C LEU A 119 24.73 10.43 -0.83
N ARG A 120 25.38 9.29 -0.55
CA ARG A 120 24.96 8.31 0.47
C ARG A 120 24.90 8.89 1.89
N VAL A 121 25.73 9.89 2.19
CA VAL A 121 25.70 10.64 3.45
C VAL A 121 24.68 11.77 3.36
N GLN A 122 24.71 12.60 2.30
CA GLN A 122 23.82 13.75 2.12
C GLN A 122 22.31 13.40 2.12
N LEU A 123 21.96 12.20 1.63
CA LEU A 123 20.58 11.70 1.61
C LEU A 123 20.14 11.06 2.94
N LEU A 124 21.04 10.87 3.91
CA LEU A 124 20.70 10.51 5.29
C LEU A 124 20.57 11.80 6.11
N LYS A 125 19.34 12.19 6.46
CA LYS A 125 19.12 13.37 7.30
C LYS A 125 19.52 13.01 8.73
N HIS A 126 20.32 13.85 9.38
CA HIS A 126 20.87 13.57 10.70
C HIS A 126 20.69 14.80 11.60
N THR A 127 20.25 14.57 12.84
CA THR A 127 19.62 15.53 13.76
C THR A 127 18.14 15.81 13.46
N LYS A 128 17.36 16.02 14.53
CA LYS A 128 15.91 16.29 14.45
C LYS A 128 15.53 17.47 13.56
N HIS A 129 16.39 18.49 13.45
CA HIS A 129 16.12 19.66 12.63
C HIS A 129 16.22 19.32 11.13
N ASP A 130 17.27 18.62 10.70
CA ASP A 130 17.40 18.15 9.32
C ASP A 130 16.26 17.19 8.93
N ILE A 131 15.83 16.32 9.87
CA ILE A 131 14.67 15.45 9.67
C ILE A 131 13.41 16.29 9.47
N VAL A 132 13.04 17.15 10.42
CA VAL A 132 11.76 17.88 10.37
C VAL A 132 11.74 18.88 9.21
N CYS A 133 12.86 19.54 8.89
CA CYS A 133 12.98 20.34 7.66
C CYS A 133 12.78 19.48 6.40
N SER A 134 13.36 18.28 6.34
CA SER A 134 13.14 17.35 5.22
C SER A 134 11.70 16.89 5.12
N LEU A 135 11.00 16.68 6.24
CA LEU A 135 9.59 16.30 6.26
C LEU A 135 8.68 17.47 5.85
N CYS A 136 9.01 18.71 6.24
CA CYS A 136 8.26 19.92 5.83
C CYS A 136 8.30 20.18 4.32
N VAL A 137 9.31 19.67 3.59
CA VAL A 137 9.43 19.82 2.12
C VAL A 137 8.94 18.60 1.31
N LEU A 138 8.28 17.64 1.96
CA LEU A 138 7.49 16.60 1.30
C LEU A 138 6.04 17.09 1.12
N PRO A 139 5.30 16.67 0.07
CA PRO A 139 3.88 17.00 -0.10
C PRO A 139 3.05 16.77 1.17
N LYS A 140 2.04 17.62 1.42
CA LYS A 140 1.06 17.38 2.50
C LYS A 140 0.25 16.11 2.23
N THR A 141 -0.10 15.44 3.31
CA THR A 141 -0.66 14.08 3.31
C THR A 141 -1.93 14.00 4.16
N GLN A 142 -2.70 12.95 3.93
CA GLN A 142 -3.77 12.49 4.81
C GLN A 142 -3.68 10.95 4.90
N HIS A 143 -3.23 10.44 6.04
CA HIS A 143 -3.07 9.01 6.31
C HIS A 143 -4.40 8.38 6.73
N ASP A 144 -4.69 7.18 6.22
CA ASP A 144 -5.77 6.37 6.76
C ASP A 144 -5.25 5.55 7.95
N LEU A 145 -5.41 6.09 9.16
CA LEU A 145 -5.04 5.40 10.41
C LEU A 145 -5.79 4.06 10.61
N SER A 146 -6.91 3.82 9.92
CA SER A 146 -7.61 2.53 9.98
C SER A 146 -6.99 1.46 9.06
N SER A 147 -6.20 1.87 8.06
CA SER A 147 -5.39 0.96 7.23
C SER A 147 -4.12 0.44 7.91
N PHE A 148 -3.76 0.96 9.09
CA PHE A 148 -2.45 0.74 9.67
C PHE A 148 -2.26 -0.68 10.19
N VAL A 149 -1.35 -1.42 9.57
CA VAL A 149 -0.83 -2.70 10.07
C VAL A 149 0.50 -2.43 10.78
N VAL A 150 0.52 -2.64 12.09
CA VAL A 150 1.66 -2.32 12.97
C VAL A 150 2.29 -3.59 13.52
N ASP A 151 3.50 -3.91 13.07
CA ASP A 151 4.32 -4.99 13.58
C ASP A 151 5.33 -4.45 14.62
N MET A 152 5.47 -5.12 15.77
CA MET A 152 6.39 -4.72 16.84
C MET A 152 7.42 -5.82 17.06
N TRP A 153 8.70 -5.52 16.84
CA TRP A 153 9.80 -6.49 16.95
C TRP A 153 10.77 -6.09 18.07
N PHE A 154 11.47 -7.08 18.64
CA PHE A 154 12.59 -6.89 19.58
C PHE A 154 12.43 -5.77 20.64
N PRO A 155 11.34 -5.73 21.43
CA PRO A 155 11.23 -4.80 22.54
C PRO A 155 12.31 -5.13 23.59
N THR A 156 13.20 -4.17 23.84
CA THR A 156 14.21 -4.22 24.91
C THR A 156 13.89 -3.18 25.98
N GLU A 157 14.54 -3.25 27.15
CA GLU A 157 14.37 -2.26 28.23
C GLU A 157 14.65 -0.80 27.81
N ARG A 158 15.39 -0.59 26.71
CA ARG A 158 15.91 0.73 26.30
C ARG A 158 15.47 1.17 24.91
N MET A 159 15.15 0.23 24.02
CA MET A 159 14.84 0.48 22.62
C MET A 159 13.68 -0.40 22.15
N LEU A 160 12.80 0.19 21.35
CA LEU A 160 11.66 -0.43 20.71
C LEU A 160 11.79 -0.29 19.18
N PHE A 161 11.63 -1.39 18.47
CA PHE A 161 11.51 -1.41 17.01
C PHE A 161 10.04 -1.67 16.64
N PHE A 162 9.48 -0.85 15.76
CA PHE A 162 8.15 -1.07 15.21
C PHE A 162 8.06 -0.63 13.75
N PHE A 163 7.22 -1.32 13.02
CA PHE A 163 7.07 -1.23 11.58
C PHE A 163 5.61 -0.98 11.25
N VAL A 164 5.33 0.01 10.41
CA VAL A 164 3.98 0.48 10.10
C VAL A 164 3.76 0.41 8.60
N ASN A 165 2.79 -0.38 8.17
CA ASN A 165 2.30 -0.38 6.79
C ASN A 165 0.93 0.30 6.75
N GLY A 166 0.64 1.03 5.68
CA GLY A 166 -0.67 1.66 5.48
C GLY A 166 -0.71 2.45 4.19
N VAL A 167 -1.75 3.26 4.04
CA VAL A 167 -1.88 4.19 2.91
C VAL A 167 -2.09 5.64 3.35
N PHE A 168 -1.72 6.55 2.47
CA PHE A 168 -2.07 7.97 2.57
C PHE A 168 -2.46 8.54 1.21
N LYS A 169 -3.17 9.66 1.25
CA LYS A 169 -3.52 10.47 0.09
C LYS A 169 -2.71 11.77 0.09
N GLU A 170 -2.19 12.19 -1.06
CA GLU A 170 -1.60 13.52 -1.21
C GLU A 170 -2.70 14.58 -1.32
N VAL A 171 -2.61 15.64 -0.51
CA VAL A 171 -3.63 16.70 -0.46
C VAL A 171 -3.24 17.97 -1.23
N GLU A 172 -1.98 18.06 -1.70
CA GLU A 172 -1.46 19.13 -2.56
C GLU A 172 -0.35 18.60 -3.48
N GLY A 173 0.20 19.47 -4.34
CA GLY A 173 1.33 19.13 -5.23
C GLY A 173 0.90 18.56 -6.58
N ARG A 174 1.87 18.07 -7.37
CA ARG A 174 1.63 17.62 -8.75
C ARG A 174 0.83 16.32 -8.85
N SER A 175 0.80 15.55 -7.78
CA SER A 175 0.03 14.31 -7.64
C SER A 175 -1.04 14.40 -6.54
N GLN A 176 -1.57 15.61 -6.31
CA GLN A 176 -2.74 15.82 -5.47
C GLN A 176 -3.87 14.83 -5.82
N GLY A 177 -4.37 14.12 -4.82
CA GLY A 177 -5.39 13.08 -4.97
C GLY A 177 -4.85 11.66 -5.16
N SER A 178 -3.57 11.49 -5.53
CA SER A 178 -2.92 10.17 -5.60
C SER A 178 -2.87 9.50 -4.23
N VAL A 179 -3.11 8.19 -4.22
CA VAL A 179 -3.02 7.34 -3.03
C VAL A 179 -1.70 6.56 -3.09
N ARG A 180 -0.92 6.66 -2.03
CA ARG A 180 0.37 5.99 -1.85
C ARG A 180 0.23 4.92 -0.79
N ALA A 181 0.94 3.82 -0.98
CA ALA A 181 1.16 2.84 0.06
C ALA A 181 2.57 3.02 0.63
N PHE A 182 2.70 2.91 1.95
CA PHE A 182 3.97 3.11 2.64
C PHE A 182 4.27 1.97 3.60
N SER A 183 5.56 1.83 3.90
CA SER A 183 6.13 0.94 4.90
C SER A 183 7.17 1.75 5.66
N ARG A 184 6.92 2.05 6.94
CA ARG A 184 7.76 2.94 7.76
C ARG A 184 8.29 2.21 8.98
N THR A 185 9.61 2.20 9.13
CA THR A 185 10.33 1.59 10.25
C THR A 185 10.72 2.67 11.24
N PHE A 186 10.32 2.51 12.50
CA PHE A 186 10.74 3.35 13.61
C PHE A 186 11.58 2.54 14.60
N ILE A 187 12.71 3.13 15.01
CA ILE A 187 13.43 2.74 16.21
C ILE A 187 13.32 3.90 17.19
N ALA A 188 12.78 3.64 18.38
CA ALA A 188 12.55 4.65 19.41
C ALA A 188 13.02 4.19 20.79
N THR A 189 13.33 5.15 21.66
CA THR A 189 13.56 4.93 23.09
C THR A 189 12.35 5.43 23.89
N PRO A 190 12.04 4.85 25.06
CA PRO A 190 11.14 5.48 26.02
C PRO A 190 11.74 6.80 26.52
N ALA A 191 11.03 7.91 26.34
CA ALA A 191 11.41 9.22 26.87
C ALA A 191 10.71 9.55 28.20
N SER A 192 9.55 8.92 28.44
CA SER A 192 8.85 8.92 29.71
C SER A 192 8.01 7.64 29.83
N SER A 193 7.22 7.49 30.90
CA SER A 193 6.23 6.42 31.03
C SER A 193 5.13 6.41 29.96
N SER A 194 4.98 7.50 29.19
CA SER A 194 3.91 7.67 28.20
C SER A 194 4.37 8.34 26.89
N SER A 195 5.67 8.37 26.61
CA SER A 195 6.19 8.95 25.36
C SER A 195 7.40 8.19 24.80
N LEU A 196 7.46 8.14 23.46
CA LEU A 196 8.56 7.58 22.68
C LEU A 196 9.36 8.72 22.02
N CYS A 197 10.66 8.54 21.91
CA CYS A 197 11.57 9.44 21.19
C CYS A 197 12.29 8.66 20.08
N VAL A 198 12.06 9.06 18.83
CA VAL A 198 12.59 8.36 17.64
C VAL A 198 14.09 8.64 17.49
N VAL A 199 14.87 7.57 17.30
CA VAL A 199 16.31 7.62 17.01
C VAL A 199 16.63 7.23 15.57
N ASN A 200 15.83 6.35 14.95
CA ASN A 200 15.93 6.06 13.51
C ASN A 200 14.53 5.97 12.90
N ASP A 201 14.40 6.49 11.68
CA ASP A 201 13.17 6.53 10.90
C ASP A 201 13.50 6.21 9.44
N GLU A 202 12.92 5.15 8.89
CA GLU A 202 13.07 4.79 7.48
C GLU A 202 11.69 4.72 6.82
N LEU A 203 11.45 5.58 5.83
CA LEU A 203 10.21 5.62 5.08
C LEU A 203 10.42 5.03 3.68
N PHE A 204 9.88 3.84 3.45
CA PHE A 204 9.64 3.34 2.10
C PHE A 204 8.23 3.72 1.64
N MET A 205 8.11 4.23 0.41
CA MET A 205 6.79 4.51 -0.18
C MET A 205 6.72 4.19 -1.67
N ARG A 206 5.51 3.88 -2.15
CA ARG A 206 5.19 3.51 -3.53
C ARG A 206 3.77 3.96 -3.89
N ASP A 207 3.40 3.81 -5.15
CA ASP A 207 1.97 3.87 -5.51
C ASP A 207 1.19 2.73 -4.82
N ALA A 208 -0.03 3.06 -4.40
CA ALA A 208 -0.99 2.06 -3.94
C ALA A 208 -1.52 1.26 -5.14
N THR A 209 -1.68 -0.04 -4.95
CA THR A 209 -2.37 -0.90 -5.93
C THR A 209 -3.87 -0.55 -5.95
N PRO A 210 -4.58 -0.83 -7.06
CA PRO A 210 -6.02 -0.54 -7.15
C PRO A 210 -6.87 -1.14 -6.03
N LYS A 211 -6.43 -2.24 -5.41
CA LYS A 211 -7.09 -2.87 -4.25
C LYS A 211 -6.96 -2.03 -2.98
N GLU A 212 -5.75 -1.55 -2.69
CA GLU A 212 -5.44 -0.72 -1.51
C GLU A 212 -6.16 0.65 -1.60
N THR A 213 -6.21 1.23 -2.79
CA THR A 213 -6.98 2.46 -3.06
C THR A 213 -8.48 2.28 -2.79
N GLN A 214 -9.05 1.13 -3.19
CA GLN A 214 -10.47 0.82 -2.99
C GLN A 214 -10.83 0.50 -1.54
N SER A 215 -9.95 -0.12 -0.75
CA SER A 215 -10.27 -0.46 0.65
C SER A 215 -10.32 0.74 1.59
N SER A 216 -9.43 1.72 1.39
CA SER A 216 -9.14 2.76 2.39
C SER A 216 -9.76 4.13 2.12
N PHE A 217 -9.97 4.47 0.84
CA PHE A 217 -10.55 5.76 0.45
C PHE A 217 -11.90 5.63 -0.26
N SER A 218 -12.51 4.44 -0.22
CA SER A 218 -13.94 4.33 -0.49
C SER A 218 -14.70 5.06 0.60
N VAL A 219 -15.22 6.25 0.26
CA VAL A 219 -16.45 6.70 0.88
C VAL A 219 -17.46 5.58 0.68
N HIS A 220 -17.89 4.94 1.77
CA HIS A 220 -19.17 4.26 1.77
C HIS A 220 -20.22 5.32 1.47
N VAL A 221 -20.50 5.52 0.17
CA VAL A 221 -21.80 6.00 -0.26
C VAL A 221 -22.76 5.03 0.42
N PRO A 222 -23.57 5.48 1.39
CA PRO A 222 -24.49 4.57 2.04
C PRO A 222 -25.36 4.03 0.92
N THR A 223 -25.37 2.72 0.72
CA THR A 223 -26.16 2.11 -0.34
C THR A 223 -27.62 2.32 0.00
N THR A 224 -28.14 3.47 -0.43
CA THR A 224 -29.55 3.70 -0.70
C THR A 224 -29.93 2.81 -1.87
N THR A 225 -29.98 1.51 -1.59
CA THR A 225 -30.91 0.57 -2.22
C THR A 225 -32.18 1.37 -2.43
N SER A 226 -32.61 1.51 -3.69
CA SER A 226 -33.62 2.49 -4.06
C SER A 226 -35.00 2.08 -3.57
N ILE A 227 -35.23 2.27 -2.26
CA ILE A 227 -36.56 2.30 -1.65
C ILE A 227 -37.15 3.70 -1.87
N PHE A 228 -37.13 4.16 -3.13
CA PHE A 228 -38.05 5.19 -3.63
C PHE A 228 -39.46 4.60 -3.82
N GLY A 229 -39.89 3.80 -2.84
CA GLY A 229 -41.31 3.70 -2.50
C GLY A 229 -41.64 4.94 -1.68
N SER A 230 -42.15 5.98 -2.32
CA SER A 230 -42.70 7.14 -1.62
C SER A 230 -43.92 6.71 -0.81
N THR A 231 -43.69 6.37 0.47
CA THR A 231 -44.74 5.97 1.40
C THR A 231 -45.58 7.18 1.78
N PHE A 232 -46.51 7.53 0.89
CA PHE A 232 -47.54 8.54 1.10
C PHE A 232 -48.21 8.36 2.47
N SER A 233 -48.46 9.47 3.17
CA SER A 233 -49.21 9.43 4.44
C SER A 233 -50.60 8.83 4.23
N GLN A 234 -51.22 8.32 5.30
CA GLN A 234 -52.56 7.71 5.21
C GLN A 234 -53.62 8.71 4.69
N GLU A 235 -53.39 10.01 4.85
CA GLU A 235 -54.23 11.09 4.34
C GLU A 235 -53.98 11.33 2.84
N GLN A 236 -52.71 11.36 2.41
CA GLN A 236 -52.34 11.46 0.99
C GLN A 236 -52.89 10.27 0.19
N GLN A 237 -52.85 9.05 0.75
CA GLN A 237 -53.44 7.86 0.13
C GLN A 237 -54.97 8.01 -0.05
N LYS A 238 -55.68 8.57 0.94
CA LYS A 238 -57.12 8.87 0.85
C LYS A 238 -57.42 9.93 -0.22
N MET A 239 -56.62 11.01 -0.29
CA MET A 239 -56.78 12.05 -1.32
C MET A 239 -56.59 11.49 -2.74
N VAL A 240 -55.55 10.67 -2.96
CA VAL A 240 -55.30 9.98 -4.24
C VAL A 240 -56.45 9.04 -4.62
N GLN A 241 -57.03 8.30 -3.66
CA GLN A 241 -58.19 7.44 -3.91
C GLN A 241 -59.46 8.24 -4.23
N ALA A 242 -59.72 9.34 -3.52
CA ALA A 242 -60.85 10.22 -3.80
C ALA A 242 -60.74 10.84 -5.19
N PHE A 243 -59.57 11.38 -5.54
CA PHE A 243 -59.31 11.95 -6.86
C PHE A 243 -59.45 10.92 -7.99
N SER A 244 -58.90 9.71 -7.81
CA SER A 244 -59.06 8.59 -8.76
C SER A 244 -60.53 8.23 -8.97
N THR A 245 -61.32 8.16 -7.89
CA THR A 245 -62.76 7.87 -7.96
C THR A 245 -63.55 8.97 -8.68
N GLN A 246 -63.21 10.25 -8.45
CA GLN A 246 -63.93 11.39 -9.01
C GLN A 246 -63.52 11.72 -10.47
N SER A 247 -62.28 11.44 -10.86
CA SER A 247 -61.78 11.64 -12.23
C SER A 247 -61.98 10.44 -13.15
N GLY A 248 -62.27 9.26 -12.59
CA GLY A 248 -62.28 7.99 -13.34
C GLY A 248 -60.88 7.50 -13.76
N MET A 249 -59.81 8.23 -13.42
CA MET A 249 -58.44 7.83 -13.73
C MET A 249 -57.96 6.71 -12.82
N ASN A 250 -57.16 5.78 -13.36
CA ASN A 250 -56.53 4.73 -12.56
C ASN A 250 -55.61 5.33 -11.48
N VAL A 251 -55.69 4.79 -10.26
CA VAL A 251 -54.93 5.21 -9.06
C VAL A 251 -53.43 5.43 -9.31
N GLN A 252 -52.79 4.62 -10.17
CA GLN A 252 -51.35 4.78 -10.44
C GLN A 252 -51.00 6.05 -11.24
N TRP A 253 -51.95 6.56 -12.04
CA TRP A 253 -51.81 7.85 -12.72
C TRP A 253 -52.22 9.03 -11.83
N SER A 254 -53.03 8.78 -10.80
CA SER A 254 -53.39 9.76 -9.76
C SER A 254 -52.29 9.97 -8.70
N ARG A 255 -51.09 9.41 -8.91
CA ARG A 255 -49.92 9.48 -8.01
C ARG A 255 -48.75 10.32 -8.56
N LYS A 256 -48.95 10.95 -9.72
CA LYS A 256 -48.00 11.87 -10.37
C LYS A 256 -48.50 13.31 -10.22
#